data_AF-A0A961UMS8-F1
#
_entry.id   AF-A0A961UMS8-F1
#
_cell.length_a   1.000
_cell.length_b   1.000
_cell.length_c   1.000
_cell.angle_alpha   90.00
_cell.angle_beta   90.00
_cell.angle_gamma   90.00
#
_symmetry.space_group_name_H-M   'P 1'
#
loop_
_entity.id
_entity.type
_entity.pdbx_description
1 polymer ?
#
loop_
_entity_poly.entity_id
_entity_poly.type
_entity_poly.pdbx_seq_one_letter_code
_entity_poly.pdbx_strand_id
1 'polypeptide(L)'
;MATQRVMDFFATRRPEGPCLVVDLDVVRDNYSTYRKALPDSAIFYAVKANPAPEILRLLAELGSSFDTASVVEIEMALDAGATPDRISFGNTIKKERDIARAYALGVRLFAVDAFEEVEKIARAAPGARVFCRVLTSGDGAEWPLSRKFGCDPAMAIDVLQYAHSLGLVAAGVSFHVGSQMTDTNAWDAALADASMVFRALEARGIVLTLVNMGGGFPTRYLKDIPAAEAYGASIHSALIRHFGNRLPRTIIEPGRG
;
A
#
# COMPACT_ATOMS: atom_id res chain seq x y z
N MET A 1 1.23 10.62 -22.74
CA MET A 1 1.47 10.53 -24.21
C MET A 1 2.11 9.18 -24.50
N ALA A 2 1.86 8.60 -25.68
CA ALA A 2 2.51 7.35 -26.10
C ALA A 2 4.01 7.56 -26.29
N THR A 3 4.84 6.60 -25.87
CA THR A 3 6.29 6.65 -26.09
C THR A 3 6.62 6.40 -27.56
N GLN A 4 7.80 6.82 -28.01
CA GLN A 4 8.25 6.55 -29.37
C GLN A 4 8.23 5.04 -29.68
N ARG A 5 8.59 4.19 -28.71
CA ARG A 5 8.54 2.73 -28.84
C ARG A 5 7.14 2.20 -29.12
N VAL A 6 6.13 2.75 -28.44
CA VAL A 6 4.72 2.41 -28.70
C VAL A 6 4.30 2.86 -30.09
N MET A 7 4.71 4.06 -30.51
CA MET A 7 4.42 4.56 -31.86
C MET A 7 5.08 3.70 -32.94
N ASP A 8 6.34 3.28 -32.74
CA ASP A 8 7.08 2.41 -33.65
C ASP A 8 6.46 1.01 -33.72
N PHE A 9 5.97 0.48 -32.60
CA PHE A 9 5.21 -0.77 -32.58
C PHE A 9 3.96 -0.67 -33.47
N PHE A 10 3.18 0.40 -33.35
CA PHE A 10 1.99 0.60 -34.19
C PHE A 10 2.31 0.94 -35.66
N ALA A 11 3.48 1.50 -35.94
CA ALA A 11 3.93 1.72 -37.31
C ALA A 11 4.24 0.39 -38.04
N THR A 12 4.70 -0.63 -37.29
CA THR A 12 5.17 -1.92 -37.85
C THR A 12 4.18 -3.07 -37.64
N ARG A 13 3.27 -2.96 -36.68
CA ARG A 13 2.26 -3.96 -36.35
C ARG A 13 0.87 -3.35 -36.48
N ARG A 14 0.01 -4.00 -37.27
CA ARG A 14 -1.41 -3.63 -37.40
C ARG A 14 -2.28 -4.74 -36.82
N PRO A 15 -2.53 -4.72 -35.50
CA PRO A 15 -3.47 -5.67 -34.91
C PRO A 15 -4.85 -5.47 -35.53
N GLU A 16 -5.55 -6.58 -35.81
CA GLU A 16 -6.85 -6.56 -36.49
C GLU A 16 -7.99 -6.01 -35.61
N GLY A 17 -7.75 -5.81 -34.31
CA GLY A 17 -8.71 -5.27 -33.35
C GLY A 17 -8.07 -4.42 -32.25
N PRO A 18 -8.87 -3.96 -31.26
CA PRO A 18 -8.36 -3.20 -30.13
C PRO A 18 -7.24 -3.96 -29.42
N CYS A 19 -6.13 -3.28 -29.15
CA CYS A 19 -5.01 -3.85 -28.40
C CYS A 19 -4.49 -2.87 -27.35
N LEU A 20 -3.89 -3.42 -26.30
CA LEU A 20 -3.19 -2.67 -25.28
C LEU A 20 -1.70 -2.93 -25.42
N VAL A 21 -0.92 -1.87 -25.62
CA VAL A 21 0.55 -1.92 -25.63
C VAL A 21 1.04 -1.20 -24.39
N VAL A 22 1.84 -1.88 -23.58
CA VAL A 22 2.43 -1.33 -22.36
C VAL A 22 3.94 -1.24 -22.56
N ASP A 23 4.50 -0.05 -22.34
CA ASP A 23 5.94 0.16 -22.36
C ASP A 23 6.52 -0.13 -20.97
N LEU A 24 7.26 -1.23 -20.84
CA LEU A 24 7.87 -1.64 -19.58
C LEU A 24 8.99 -0.69 -19.13
N ASP A 25 9.59 0.07 -20.05
CA ASP A 25 10.61 1.07 -19.67
C ASP A 25 9.96 2.22 -18.87
N VAL A 26 8.72 2.60 -19.21
CA VAL A 26 7.96 3.58 -18.43
C VAL A 26 7.66 3.07 -17.02
N VAL A 27 7.29 1.79 -16.88
CA VAL A 27 7.06 1.17 -15.56
C VAL A 27 8.34 1.18 -14.73
N ARG A 28 9.49 0.84 -15.34
CA ARG A 28 10.80 0.88 -14.69
C ARG A 28 11.19 2.28 -14.23
N ASP A 29 10.95 3.28 -15.07
CA ASP A 29 11.25 4.68 -14.78
C ASP A 29 10.37 5.22 -13.65
N ASN A 30 9.08 4.87 -13.64
CA ASN A 30 8.16 5.26 -12.59
C ASN A 30 8.54 4.62 -11.24
N TYR A 31 8.84 3.32 -11.23
CA TYR A 31 9.35 2.64 -10.02
C TYR A 31 10.62 3.31 -9.50
N SER A 32 11.58 3.62 -10.38
CA SER A 32 12.83 4.29 -10.02
C SER A 32 12.60 5.70 -9.48
N THR A 33 11.64 6.41 -10.03
CA THR A 33 11.21 7.74 -9.58
C THR A 33 10.65 7.69 -8.16
N TYR A 34 9.73 6.77 -7.85
CA TYR A 34 9.22 6.59 -6.49
C TYR A 34 10.32 6.18 -5.51
N ARG A 35 11.19 5.24 -5.90
CA ARG A 35 12.29 4.78 -5.05
C ARG A 35 13.29 5.90 -4.73
N LYS A 36 13.51 6.84 -5.65
CA LYS A 36 14.34 8.03 -5.40
C LYS A 36 13.64 9.06 -4.53
N ALA A 37 12.34 9.28 -4.75
CA ALA A 37 11.57 10.27 -4.00
C ALA A 37 11.31 9.85 -2.54
N LEU A 38 11.19 8.55 -2.28
CA LEU A 38 10.89 7.96 -0.97
C LEU A 38 11.87 6.83 -0.64
N PRO A 39 13.17 7.12 -0.47
CA PRO A 39 14.23 6.10 -0.35
C PRO A 39 14.07 5.19 0.88
N ASP A 40 13.47 5.71 1.95
CA ASP A 40 13.26 4.98 3.21
C ASP A 40 11.95 4.17 3.24
N SER A 41 11.10 4.31 2.22
CA SER A 41 9.81 3.62 2.16
C SER A 41 9.87 2.43 1.20
N ALA A 42 9.41 1.26 1.67
CA ALA A 42 9.27 0.11 0.76
C ALA A 42 8.03 0.28 -0.12
N ILE A 43 8.18 -0.03 -1.41
CA ILE A 43 7.11 0.05 -2.40
C ILE A 43 6.36 -1.28 -2.44
N PHE A 44 5.08 -1.27 -2.11
CA PHE A 44 4.16 -2.41 -2.22
C PHE A 44 3.21 -2.17 -3.40
N TYR A 45 3.62 -2.58 -4.60
CA TYR A 45 2.81 -2.37 -5.80
C TYR A 45 1.42 -3.00 -5.63
N ALA A 46 0.37 -2.21 -5.83
CA ALA A 46 -1.01 -2.67 -5.74
C ALA A 46 -1.38 -3.51 -6.97
N VAL A 47 -1.31 -4.84 -6.85
CA VAL A 47 -1.47 -5.80 -7.98
C VAL A 47 -2.77 -5.59 -8.75
N LYS A 48 -3.85 -5.28 -8.03
CA LYS A 48 -5.17 -4.91 -8.57
C LYS A 48 -5.17 -3.80 -9.63
N ALA A 49 -4.14 -2.94 -9.69
CA ALA A 49 -4.05 -1.86 -10.66
C ALA A 49 -3.73 -2.39 -12.06
N ASN A 50 -2.78 -3.30 -12.19
CA ASN A 50 -2.50 -4.04 -13.42
C ASN A 50 -1.74 -5.35 -13.10
N PRO A 51 -2.42 -6.50 -13.12
CA PRO A 51 -1.81 -7.79 -12.75
C PRO A 51 -1.04 -8.47 -13.89
N ALA A 52 -0.68 -7.75 -14.97
CA ALA A 52 0.02 -8.34 -16.10
C ALA A 52 1.35 -9.01 -15.65
N PRO A 53 1.60 -10.28 -15.99
CA PRO A 53 2.78 -11.02 -15.52
C PRO A 53 4.12 -10.35 -15.86
N GLU A 54 4.21 -9.67 -17.00
CA GLU A 54 5.40 -8.91 -17.41
C GLU A 54 5.71 -7.74 -16.47
N ILE A 55 4.67 -7.03 -16.01
CA ILE A 55 4.79 -5.92 -15.06
C ILE A 55 5.21 -6.45 -13.70
N LEU A 56 4.54 -7.50 -13.21
CA LEU A 56 4.85 -8.08 -11.90
C LEU A 56 6.28 -8.63 -11.86
N ARG A 57 6.73 -9.35 -12.91
CA ARG A 57 8.11 -9.86 -13.00
C ARG A 57 9.13 -8.73 -12.99
N LEU A 58 8.92 -7.70 -13.81
CA LEU A 58 9.78 -6.52 -13.84
C LEU A 58 9.89 -5.87 -12.44
N LEU A 59 8.76 -5.66 -11.77
CA LEU A 59 8.75 -5.02 -10.44
C LEU A 59 9.39 -5.93 -9.38
N ALA A 60 9.21 -7.25 -9.47
CA ALA A 60 9.86 -8.21 -8.59
C ALA A 60 11.38 -8.18 -8.76
N GLU A 61 11.89 -8.15 -10.00
CA GLU A 61 13.31 -8.02 -10.34
C GLU A 61 13.91 -6.70 -9.82
N LEU A 62 13.15 -5.60 -9.87
CA LEU A 62 13.56 -4.29 -9.39
C LEU A 62 13.60 -4.16 -7.85
N GLY A 63 13.03 -5.13 -7.14
CA GLY A 63 12.98 -5.16 -5.67
C GLY A 63 11.66 -4.69 -5.06
N SER A 64 10.58 -4.53 -5.84
CA SER A 64 9.26 -4.15 -5.31
C SER A 64 8.66 -5.21 -4.39
N SER A 65 7.97 -4.78 -3.34
CA SER A 65 6.99 -5.61 -2.64
C SER A 65 5.62 -5.50 -3.34
N PHE A 66 4.62 -6.24 -2.87
CA PHE A 66 3.29 -6.31 -3.47
C PHE A 66 2.18 -6.21 -2.43
N ASP A 67 1.25 -5.27 -2.65
CA ASP A 67 -0.03 -5.22 -1.97
C ASP A 67 -1.05 -6.04 -2.75
N THR A 68 -1.63 -7.05 -2.10
CA THR A 68 -2.55 -8.01 -2.71
C THR A 68 -3.91 -7.97 -2.01
N ALA A 69 -4.97 -8.10 -2.80
CA ALA A 69 -6.36 -8.08 -2.35
C ALA A 69 -7.05 -9.46 -2.39
N SER A 70 -6.37 -10.49 -2.91
CA SER A 70 -6.87 -11.86 -2.98
C SER A 70 -5.74 -12.89 -3.00
N VAL A 71 -6.07 -14.16 -2.72
CA VAL A 71 -5.12 -15.28 -2.84
C VAL A 71 -4.57 -15.40 -4.26
N VAL A 72 -5.40 -15.14 -5.28
CA VAL A 72 -4.97 -15.19 -6.68
C VAL A 72 -3.88 -14.16 -6.95
N GLU A 73 -4.01 -12.94 -6.40
CA GLU A 73 -2.97 -11.91 -6.53
C GLU A 73 -1.69 -12.27 -5.75
N ILE A 74 -1.80 -12.97 -4.61
CA ILE A 74 -0.65 -13.52 -3.88
C ILE A 74 0.09 -14.53 -4.75
N GLU A 75 -0.62 -15.48 -5.36
CA GLU A 75 -0.05 -16.49 -6.25
C GLU A 75 0.61 -15.84 -7.47
N MET A 76 -0.03 -14.83 -8.09
CA MET A 76 0.57 -14.05 -9.17
C MET A 76 1.88 -13.36 -8.76
N ALA A 77 1.94 -12.77 -7.57
CA ALA A 77 3.16 -12.11 -7.07
C ALA A 77 4.28 -13.12 -6.80
N LEU A 78 3.95 -14.30 -6.24
CA LEU A 78 4.90 -15.39 -6.02
C LEU A 78 5.43 -15.93 -7.34
N ASP A 79 4.55 -16.18 -8.32
CA ASP A 79 4.92 -16.65 -9.66
C ASP A 79 5.80 -15.64 -10.41
N ALA A 80 5.63 -14.35 -10.13
CA ALA A 80 6.48 -13.28 -10.65
C ALA A 80 7.88 -13.22 -9.99
N GLY A 81 8.13 -14.02 -8.94
CA GLY A 81 9.42 -14.09 -8.25
C GLY A 81 9.49 -13.30 -6.94
N ALA A 82 8.36 -12.82 -6.40
CA ALA A 82 8.34 -12.24 -5.05
C ALA A 82 8.52 -13.32 -3.98
N THR A 83 9.20 -12.99 -2.89
CA THR A 83 9.22 -13.83 -1.69
C THR A 83 8.01 -13.51 -0.81
N PRO A 84 7.50 -14.45 0.01
CA PRO A 84 6.29 -14.21 0.82
C PRO A 84 6.39 -13.04 1.81
N ASP A 85 7.59 -12.69 2.28
CA ASP A 85 7.84 -11.55 3.17
C ASP A 85 7.73 -10.18 2.47
N ARG A 86 7.73 -10.17 1.14
CA ARG A 86 7.50 -9.00 0.28
C ARG A 86 6.03 -8.85 -0.11
N ILE A 87 5.10 -9.58 0.52
CA ILE A 87 3.68 -9.54 0.20
C ILE A 87 2.87 -9.13 1.43
N SER A 88 1.96 -8.18 1.25
CA SER A 88 0.88 -7.88 2.20
C SER A 88 -0.46 -8.33 1.65
N PHE A 89 -1.33 -8.82 2.52
CA PHE A 89 -2.74 -9.04 2.20
C PHE A 89 -3.53 -7.81 2.69
N GLY A 90 -3.55 -6.75 1.87
CA GLY A 90 -4.03 -5.41 2.23
C GLY A 90 -5.55 -5.21 2.17
N ASN A 91 -6.31 -6.20 1.69
CA ASN A 91 -7.77 -6.15 1.79
C ASN A 91 -8.20 -6.25 3.26
N THR A 92 -9.03 -5.33 3.75
CA THR A 92 -9.47 -5.32 5.16
C THR A 92 -10.58 -6.33 5.46
N ILE A 93 -11.26 -6.87 4.44
CA ILE A 93 -12.34 -7.85 4.62
C ILE A 93 -12.02 -9.12 3.85
N LYS A 94 -11.59 -10.17 4.56
CA LYS A 94 -11.12 -11.43 3.97
C LYS A 94 -11.96 -12.61 4.45
N LYS A 95 -12.06 -13.66 3.63
CA LYS A 95 -12.61 -14.95 4.07
C LYS A 95 -11.56 -15.65 4.95
N GLU A 96 -11.99 -16.31 6.01
CA GLU A 96 -11.08 -17.02 6.93
C GLU A 96 -10.23 -18.07 6.20
N ARG A 97 -10.83 -18.80 5.25
CA ARG A 97 -10.10 -19.75 4.38
C ARG A 97 -9.02 -19.08 3.52
N ASP A 98 -9.25 -17.84 3.09
CA ASP A 98 -8.30 -17.10 2.24
C ASP A 98 -7.14 -16.58 3.11
N ILE A 99 -7.42 -16.19 4.36
CA ILE A 99 -6.39 -15.87 5.37
C ILE A 99 -5.51 -17.10 5.63
N ALA A 100 -6.12 -18.26 5.90
CA ALA A 100 -5.39 -19.51 6.15
C ALA A 100 -4.50 -19.90 4.94
N ARG A 101 -5.03 -19.75 3.72
CA ARG A 101 -4.27 -20.01 2.48
C ARG A 101 -3.10 -19.05 2.31
N ALA A 102 -3.31 -17.75 2.49
CA ALA A 102 -2.24 -16.76 2.43
C ALA A 102 -1.14 -17.04 3.47
N TYR A 103 -1.53 -17.40 4.70
CA TYR A 103 -0.59 -17.78 5.76
C TYR A 103 0.20 -19.05 5.41
N ALA A 104 -0.45 -20.07 4.83
CA ALA A 104 0.20 -21.28 4.34
C ALA A 104 1.19 -21.01 3.19
N LEU A 105 0.92 -19.99 2.38
CA LEU A 105 1.84 -19.50 1.33
C LEU A 105 3.01 -18.65 1.90
N GLY A 106 3.04 -18.41 3.21
CA GLY A 106 4.13 -17.68 3.87
C GLY A 106 3.85 -16.19 4.11
N VAL A 107 2.68 -15.67 3.70
CA VAL A 107 2.31 -14.27 3.98
C VAL A 107 2.12 -14.06 5.48
N ARG A 108 2.67 -12.97 6.01
CA ARG A 108 2.64 -12.66 7.45
C ARG A 108 2.09 -11.28 7.79
N LEU A 109 1.79 -10.44 6.81
CA LEU A 109 1.32 -9.08 7.02
C LEU A 109 -0.10 -8.91 6.46
N PHE A 110 -1.06 -8.58 7.33
CA PHE A 110 -2.49 -8.52 6.99
C PHE A 110 -3.10 -7.18 7.41
N ALA A 111 -3.99 -6.65 6.58
CA ALA A 111 -4.80 -5.49 6.95
C ALA A 111 -6.00 -5.88 7.82
N VAL A 112 -6.38 -5.01 8.74
CA VAL A 112 -7.64 -5.08 9.53
C VAL A 112 -8.26 -3.70 9.66
N ASP A 113 -9.56 -3.62 9.86
CA ASP A 113 -10.26 -2.38 10.25
C ASP A 113 -11.39 -2.64 11.27
N ALA A 114 -11.50 -3.86 11.78
CA ALA A 114 -12.53 -4.28 12.72
C ALA A 114 -12.06 -5.43 13.61
N PHE A 115 -12.74 -5.62 14.75
CA PHE A 115 -12.44 -6.68 15.71
C PHE A 115 -12.66 -8.07 15.10
N GLU A 116 -13.72 -8.25 14.33
CA GLU A 116 -14.07 -9.51 13.68
C GLU A 116 -13.00 -9.96 12.66
N GLU A 117 -12.34 -9.00 12.01
CA GLU A 117 -11.23 -9.31 11.11
C GLU A 117 -10.00 -9.79 11.89
N VAL A 118 -9.69 -9.14 13.02
CA VAL A 118 -8.63 -9.56 13.94
C VAL A 118 -8.86 -10.99 14.43
N GLU A 119 -10.08 -11.33 14.83
CA GLU A 119 -10.42 -12.67 15.31
C GLU A 119 -10.22 -13.75 14.24
N LYS A 120 -10.63 -13.48 12.99
CA LYS A 120 -10.38 -14.39 11.88
C LYS A 120 -8.88 -14.62 11.66
N ILE A 121 -8.08 -13.55 11.73
CA ILE A 121 -6.62 -13.66 11.58
C ILE A 121 -6.00 -14.42 12.75
N ALA A 122 -6.43 -14.17 13.99
CA ALA A 122 -5.93 -14.88 15.16
C ALA A 122 -6.16 -16.40 15.06
N ARG A 123 -7.30 -16.83 14.51
CA ARG A 123 -7.60 -18.25 14.28
C ARG A 123 -6.84 -18.85 13.09
N ALA A 124 -6.83 -18.15 11.95
CA ALA A 124 -6.35 -18.69 10.68
C ALA A 124 -4.86 -18.43 10.38
N ALA A 125 -4.25 -17.46 11.06
CA ALA A 125 -2.88 -16.99 10.85
C ALA A 125 -2.23 -16.59 12.20
N PRO A 126 -2.08 -17.52 13.15
CA PRO A 126 -1.58 -17.21 14.48
C PRO A 126 -0.18 -16.60 14.45
N GLY A 127 0.06 -15.61 15.32
CA GLY A 127 1.31 -14.85 15.39
C GLY A 127 1.59 -13.95 14.19
N ALA A 128 0.64 -13.79 13.26
CA ALA A 128 0.80 -12.87 12.14
C ALA A 128 0.86 -11.41 12.58
N ARG A 129 1.38 -10.57 11.70
CA ARG A 129 1.47 -9.13 11.86
C ARG A 129 0.23 -8.48 11.25
N VAL A 130 -0.39 -7.56 11.97
CA VAL A 130 -1.54 -6.81 11.49
C VAL A 130 -1.27 -5.31 11.49
N PHE A 131 -1.75 -4.62 10.46
CA PHE A 131 -1.85 -3.17 10.47
C PHE A 131 -3.31 -2.75 10.36
N CYS A 132 -3.71 -1.74 11.13
CA CYS A 132 -5.09 -1.28 11.15
C CYS A 132 -5.30 -0.13 10.17
N ARG A 133 -6.30 -0.25 9.28
CA ARG A 133 -6.64 0.81 8.34
C ARG A 133 -7.53 1.85 9.00
N VAL A 134 -7.07 3.10 9.02
CA VAL A 134 -7.84 4.24 9.50
C VAL A 134 -8.43 5.03 8.34
N LEU A 135 -9.55 5.69 8.62
CA LEU A 135 -10.16 6.66 7.72
C LEU A 135 -9.32 7.93 7.64
N THR A 136 -9.33 8.55 6.46
CA THR A 136 -8.85 9.91 6.22
C THR A 136 -10.01 10.70 5.62
N SER A 137 -10.03 12.04 5.74
CA SER A 137 -11.14 12.82 5.14
C SER A 137 -11.29 12.55 3.64
N GLY A 138 -10.16 12.42 2.94
CA GLY A 138 -10.11 12.22 1.49
C GLY A 138 -10.42 13.50 0.70
N ASP A 139 -10.44 14.65 1.38
CA ASP A 139 -10.68 15.95 0.77
C ASP A 139 -9.59 16.25 -0.27
N GLY A 140 -10.00 16.62 -1.47
CA GLY A 140 -9.08 16.91 -2.58
C GLY A 140 -8.71 15.70 -3.47
N ALA A 141 -9.14 14.48 -3.15
CA ALA A 141 -8.97 13.32 -4.03
C ALA A 141 -10.04 13.28 -5.14
N GLU A 142 -9.66 12.89 -6.37
CA GLU A 142 -10.66 12.68 -7.44
C GLU A 142 -11.57 11.47 -7.15
N TRP A 143 -11.07 10.46 -6.41
CA TRP A 143 -11.86 9.29 -5.98
C TRP A 143 -11.72 9.02 -4.48
N PRO A 144 -12.67 9.49 -3.65
CA PRO A 144 -12.64 9.27 -2.21
C PRO A 144 -12.99 7.81 -1.86
N LEU A 145 -12.14 7.17 -1.05
CA LEU A 145 -12.33 5.80 -0.55
C LEU A 145 -12.85 5.76 0.90
N SER A 146 -13.04 6.93 1.53
CA SER A 146 -13.29 7.16 2.97
C SER A 146 -14.66 6.70 3.49
N ARG A 147 -15.49 6.07 2.65
CA ARG A 147 -16.82 5.57 3.07
C ARG A 147 -16.96 4.05 3.06
N LYS A 148 -15.96 3.32 2.55
CA LYS A 148 -16.07 1.85 2.37
C LYS A 148 -15.11 1.06 3.25
N PHE A 149 -13.92 1.58 3.55
CA PHE A 149 -12.86 0.84 4.23
C PHE A 149 -12.12 1.72 5.23
N GLY A 150 -11.78 1.15 6.39
CA GLY A 150 -11.10 1.82 7.48
C GLY A 150 -12.02 2.17 8.65
N CYS A 151 -11.46 2.21 9.85
CA CYS A 151 -12.14 2.64 11.06
C CYS A 151 -11.70 4.03 11.51
N ASP A 152 -12.41 4.59 12.49
CA ASP A 152 -11.97 5.80 13.18
C ASP A 152 -10.58 5.59 13.82
N PRO A 153 -9.67 6.57 13.80
CA PRO A 153 -8.37 6.47 14.47
C PRO A 153 -8.46 6.08 15.95
N ALA A 154 -9.47 6.53 16.69
CA ALA A 154 -9.66 6.12 18.08
C ALA A 154 -9.99 4.62 18.19
N MET A 155 -10.84 4.10 17.29
CA MET A 155 -11.16 2.67 17.24
C MET A 155 -9.95 1.80 16.88
N ALA A 156 -9.03 2.31 16.04
CA ALA A 156 -7.82 1.58 15.67
C ALA A 156 -6.93 1.24 16.88
N ILE A 157 -6.94 2.09 17.92
CA ILE A 157 -6.23 1.85 19.17
C ILE A 157 -6.77 0.57 19.83
N ASP A 158 -8.09 0.45 19.94
CA ASP A 158 -8.73 -0.69 20.60
C ASP A 158 -8.62 -1.97 19.73
N VAL A 159 -8.74 -1.86 18.41
CA VAL A 159 -8.55 -2.98 17.47
C VAL A 159 -7.13 -3.55 17.55
N LEU A 160 -6.11 -2.68 17.58
CA LEU A 160 -4.71 -3.13 17.67
C LEU A 160 -4.35 -3.66 19.06
N GLN A 161 -4.90 -3.08 20.13
CA GLN A 161 -4.77 -3.63 21.47
C GLN A 161 -5.40 -5.03 21.56
N TYR A 162 -6.58 -5.22 20.97
CA TYR A 162 -7.24 -6.51 20.93
C TYR A 162 -6.43 -7.54 20.13
N ALA A 163 -5.88 -7.15 18.97
CA ALA A 163 -4.99 -8.00 18.19
C ALA A 163 -3.79 -8.47 19.02
N HIS A 164 -3.17 -7.55 19.78
CA HIS A 164 -2.09 -7.89 20.70
C HIS A 164 -2.54 -8.89 21.77
N SER A 165 -3.72 -8.70 22.37
CA SER A 165 -4.25 -9.61 23.40
C SER A 165 -4.53 -11.03 22.89
N LEU A 166 -4.78 -11.17 21.58
CA LEU A 166 -4.98 -12.47 20.90
C LEU A 166 -3.67 -13.10 20.39
N GLY A 167 -2.51 -12.53 20.74
CA GLY A 167 -1.20 -13.06 20.35
C GLY A 167 -0.76 -12.69 18.93
N LEU A 168 -1.44 -11.75 18.26
CA LEU A 168 -0.98 -11.17 17.01
C LEU A 168 0.02 -10.03 17.28
N VAL A 169 0.84 -9.73 16.29
CA VAL A 169 1.74 -8.57 16.36
C VAL A 169 1.01 -7.36 15.79
N ALA A 170 0.64 -6.41 16.67
CA ALA A 170 0.18 -5.08 16.27
C ALA A 170 1.35 -4.34 15.59
N ALA A 171 1.44 -4.42 14.27
CA ALA A 171 2.56 -3.89 13.52
C ALA A 171 2.43 -2.38 13.32
N GLY A 172 1.23 -1.87 13.11
CA GLY A 172 1.09 -0.48 12.70
C GLY A 172 -0.30 -0.03 12.27
N VAL A 173 -0.31 1.12 11.60
CA VAL A 173 -1.50 1.76 11.03
C VAL A 173 -1.30 1.92 9.52
N SER A 174 -2.39 1.79 8.76
CA SER A 174 -2.43 2.14 7.35
C SER A 174 -3.50 3.19 7.06
N PHE A 175 -3.33 3.96 6.01
CA PHE A 175 -4.37 4.85 5.49
C PHE A 175 -4.27 4.96 3.97
N HIS A 176 -5.25 5.61 3.35
CA HIS A 176 -5.20 5.90 1.91
C HIS A 176 -5.85 7.26 1.65
N VAL A 177 -5.02 8.26 1.33
CA VAL A 177 -5.46 9.68 1.19
C VAL A 177 -6.49 9.89 0.06
N GLY A 178 -6.58 8.96 -0.87
CA GLY A 178 -7.57 8.95 -1.96
C GLY A 178 -6.87 8.89 -3.32
N SER A 179 -7.52 8.33 -4.34
CA SER A 179 -6.86 8.17 -5.64
C SER A 179 -6.74 9.52 -6.34
N GLN A 180 -5.63 9.74 -7.06
CA GLN A 180 -5.35 10.99 -7.79
C GLN A 180 -5.27 12.22 -6.87
N MET A 181 -4.56 12.10 -5.76
CA MET A 181 -4.39 13.20 -4.80
C MET A 181 -3.36 14.21 -5.31
N THR A 182 -3.78 15.40 -5.74
CA THR A 182 -2.88 16.45 -6.22
C THR A 182 -2.31 17.33 -5.11
N ASP A 183 -2.90 17.30 -3.91
CA ASP A 183 -2.36 18.01 -2.75
C ASP A 183 -1.28 17.16 -2.07
N THR A 184 -0.03 17.63 -2.14
CA THR A 184 1.12 16.96 -1.50
C THR A 184 1.03 16.95 0.03
N ASN A 185 0.22 17.82 0.64
CA ASN A 185 0.06 17.90 2.08
C ASN A 185 -0.99 16.92 2.63
N ALA A 186 -1.71 16.19 1.77
CA ALA A 186 -2.76 15.27 2.20
C ALA A 186 -2.28 14.15 3.15
N TRP A 187 -0.99 13.81 3.10
CA TRP A 187 -0.39 12.84 4.02
C TRP A 187 -0.14 13.39 5.42
N ASP A 188 -0.08 14.71 5.61
CA ASP A 188 0.25 15.31 6.91
C ASP A 188 -0.82 15.01 7.97
N ALA A 189 -2.09 15.24 7.65
CA ALA A 189 -3.20 14.95 8.55
C ALA A 189 -3.28 13.44 8.87
N ALA A 190 -3.13 12.59 7.87
CA ALA A 190 -3.17 11.14 8.05
C ALA A 190 -1.99 10.62 8.92
N LEU A 191 -0.81 11.23 8.77
CA LEU A 191 0.35 10.93 9.62
C LEU A 191 0.18 11.46 11.05
N ALA A 192 -0.50 12.59 11.24
CA ALA A 192 -0.87 13.10 12.55
C ALA A 192 -1.78 12.08 13.29
N ASP A 193 -2.83 11.59 12.61
CA ASP A 193 -3.75 10.59 13.15
C ASP A 193 -3.01 9.28 13.47
N ALA A 194 -2.15 8.81 12.56
CA ALA A 194 -1.32 7.63 12.81
C ALA A 194 -0.42 7.81 14.04
N SER A 195 0.21 8.99 14.20
CA SER A 195 1.07 9.28 15.35
C SER A 195 0.31 9.28 16.68
N MET A 196 -0.95 9.70 16.68
CA MET A 196 -1.83 9.63 17.86
C MET A 196 -2.05 8.18 18.29
N VAL A 197 -2.36 7.28 17.33
CA VAL A 197 -2.54 5.85 17.60
C VAL A 197 -1.26 5.22 18.15
N PHE A 198 -0.10 5.57 17.57
CA PHE A 198 1.21 5.11 18.04
C PHE A 198 1.47 5.50 19.49
N ARG A 199 1.28 6.77 19.84
CA ARG A 199 1.50 7.27 21.21
C ARG A 199 0.54 6.63 22.21
N ALA A 200 -0.72 6.46 21.83
CA ALA A 200 -1.72 5.83 22.69
C ALA A 200 -1.40 4.37 23.01
N LEU A 201 -0.93 3.59 22.02
CA LEU A 201 -0.53 2.20 22.22
C LEU A 201 0.80 2.08 22.95
N GLU A 202 1.76 2.96 22.69
CA GLU A 202 3.04 2.98 23.42
C GLU A 202 2.81 3.23 24.92
N ALA A 203 1.90 4.13 25.28
CA ALA A 203 1.49 4.36 26.67
C ALA A 203 0.86 3.11 27.34
N ARG A 204 0.38 2.15 26.53
CA ARG A 204 -0.15 0.84 26.96
C ARG A 204 0.89 -0.29 26.86
N GLY A 205 2.16 0.04 26.57
CA GLY A 205 3.26 -0.93 26.43
C GLY A 205 3.30 -1.66 25.09
N ILE A 206 2.50 -1.23 24.10
CA ILE A 206 2.44 -1.84 22.76
C ILE A 206 3.17 -0.95 21.77
N VAL A 207 4.34 -1.39 21.31
CA VAL A 207 5.18 -0.61 20.39
C VAL A 207 4.85 -0.97 18.94
N LEU A 208 4.22 -0.03 18.23
CA LEU A 208 4.02 -0.11 16.79
C LEU A 208 5.33 0.22 16.04
N THR A 209 5.50 -0.35 14.85
CA THR A 209 6.75 -0.22 14.05
C THR A 209 6.52 0.15 12.59
N LEU A 210 5.28 0.16 12.11
CA LEU A 210 4.94 0.29 10.69
C LEU A 210 3.90 1.39 10.46
N VAL A 211 4.17 2.27 9.51
CA VAL A 211 3.13 3.11 8.90
C VAL A 211 3.02 2.75 7.42
N ASN A 212 1.84 2.29 7.02
CA ASN A 212 1.50 2.08 5.63
C ASN A 212 0.77 3.32 5.10
N MET A 213 1.48 4.11 4.33
CA MET A 213 1.01 5.41 3.83
C MET A 213 0.10 5.27 2.61
N GLY A 214 -0.23 4.02 2.22
CA GLY A 214 -1.14 3.69 1.14
C GLY A 214 -0.70 4.22 -0.21
N GLY A 215 -1.67 4.29 -1.12
CA GLY A 215 -1.53 4.88 -2.43
C GLY A 215 -2.12 6.29 -2.50
N GLY A 216 -2.47 6.69 -3.73
CA GLY A 216 -3.09 7.99 -4.00
C GLY A 216 -2.26 8.90 -4.90
N PHE A 217 -0.99 8.56 -5.08
CA PHE A 217 -0.10 9.24 -6.02
C PHE A 217 -0.73 9.32 -7.41
N PRO A 218 -0.79 10.53 -8.01
CA PRO A 218 -1.48 10.71 -9.27
C PRO A 218 -0.61 10.26 -10.45
N THR A 219 -1.28 9.84 -11.52
CA THR A 219 -0.70 9.75 -12.87
C THR A 219 -1.16 10.95 -13.69
N ARG A 220 -0.28 11.45 -14.56
CA ARG A 220 -0.58 12.58 -15.46
C ARG A 220 -1.54 12.11 -16.56
N TYR A 221 -2.78 12.58 -16.52
CA TYR A 221 -3.77 12.37 -17.59
C TYR A 221 -3.89 13.61 -18.49
N LEU A 222 -4.63 14.62 -18.02
CA LEU A 222 -4.90 15.87 -18.74
C LEU A 222 -4.38 17.10 -18.00
N LYS A 223 -4.20 17.01 -16.68
CA LYS A 223 -3.74 18.09 -15.82
C LYS A 223 -2.30 17.85 -15.39
N ASP A 224 -1.58 18.93 -15.15
CA ASP A 224 -0.30 18.86 -14.47
C ASP A 224 -0.50 18.34 -13.05
N ILE A 225 0.45 17.52 -12.63
CA ILE A 225 0.51 16.90 -11.32
C ILE A 225 1.88 17.22 -10.72
N PRO A 226 1.99 17.34 -9.38
CA PRO A 226 3.28 17.46 -8.74
C PRO A 226 4.18 16.26 -9.07
N ALA A 227 5.49 16.51 -9.14
CA ALA A 227 6.47 15.43 -9.30
C ALA A 227 6.53 14.55 -8.04
N ALA A 228 6.96 13.29 -8.19
CA ALA A 228 7.04 12.36 -7.07
C ALA A 228 7.94 12.89 -5.94
N GLU A 229 9.00 13.63 -6.28
CA GLU A 229 9.93 14.27 -5.36
C GLU A 229 9.22 15.29 -4.44
N ALA A 230 8.22 16.00 -4.95
CA ALA A 230 7.43 16.93 -4.14
C ALA A 230 6.60 16.18 -3.08
N TYR A 231 5.99 15.04 -3.45
CA TYR A 231 5.33 14.17 -2.48
C TYR A 231 6.32 13.60 -1.46
N GLY A 232 7.48 13.13 -1.93
CA GLY A 232 8.56 12.61 -1.08
C GLY A 232 8.99 13.62 -0.01
N ALA A 233 9.25 14.87 -0.42
CA ALA A 233 9.64 15.95 0.48
C ALA A 233 8.55 16.29 1.52
N SER A 234 7.29 16.40 1.09
CA SER A 234 6.15 16.69 1.97
C SER A 234 5.90 15.56 2.97
N ILE A 235 5.92 14.31 2.51
CA ILE A 235 5.76 13.11 3.36
C ILE A 235 6.90 13.02 4.38
N HIS A 236 8.15 13.22 3.95
CA HIS A 236 9.31 13.18 4.85
C HIS A 236 9.21 14.26 5.94
N SER A 237 8.82 15.48 5.55
CA SER A 237 8.61 16.59 6.51
C SER A 237 7.51 16.27 7.52
N ALA A 238 6.41 15.67 7.07
CA ALA A 238 5.32 15.23 7.96
C ALA A 238 5.74 14.08 8.89
N LEU A 239 6.51 13.11 8.39
CA LEU A 239 7.07 12.03 9.21
C LEU A 239 7.92 12.58 10.36
N ILE A 240 8.84 13.50 10.06
CA ILE A 240 9.67 14.16 11.09
C ILE A 240 8.80 14.95 12.07
N ARG A 241 7.82 15.71 11.57
CA ARG A 241 6.92 16.52 12.41
C ARG A 241 6.17 15.69 13.45
N HIS A 242 5.64 14.53 13.06
CA HIS A 242 4.73 13.75 13.90
C HIS A 242 5.43 12.64 14.71
N PHE A 243 6.50 12.06 14.16
CA PHE A 243 7.25 10.94 14.78
C PHE A 243 8.64 11.35 15.32
N GLY A 244 9.12 12.55 15.02
CA GLY A 244 10.42 13.05 15.47
C GLY A 244 11.56 12.11 15.05
N ASN A 245 12.44 11.79 16.00
CA ASN A 245 13.61 10.93 15.75
C ASN A 245 13.29 9.42 15.78
N ARG A 246 12.07 9.03 16.12
CA ARG A 246 11.65 7.62 16.20
C ARG A 246 10.77 7.29 15.00
N LEU A 247 11.34 7.43 13.80
CA LEU A 247 10.63 7.17 12.56
C LEU A 247 10.21 5.70 12.48
N PRO A 248 8.93 5.41 12.17
CA PRO A 248 8.50 4.04 11.91
C PRO A 248 9.09 3.56 10.58
N ARG A 249 9.12 2.24 10.37
CA ARG A 249 9.26 1.71 9.02
C ARG A 249 8.05 2.17 8.21
N THR A 250 8.28 2.66 7.00
CA THR A 250 7.21 3.12 6.11
C THR A 250 7.06 2.22 4.89
N ILE A 251 5.82 2.06 4.44
CA ILE A 251 5.50 1.45 3.15
C ILE A 251 4.52 2.34 2.39
N ILE A 252 4.55 2.26 1.06
CA ILE A 252 3.58 2.90 0.16
C ILE A 252 2.96 1.86 -0.77
N GLU A 253 1.72 2.11 -1.21
CA GLU A 253 0.94 1.21 -2.08
C GLU A 253 0.57 1.87 -3.42
N PRO A 254 1.55 2.30 -4.25
CA PRO A 254 1.25 2.87 -5.55
C PRO A 254 0.64 1.81 -6.48
N GLY A 255 -0.25 2.24 -7.38
CA GLY A 255 -0.87 1.36 -8.38
C GLY A 255 -1.06 2.00 -9.75
N ARG A 256 -1.55 3.24 -9.80
CA ARG A 256 -1.80 3.97 -11.07
C ARG A 256 -0.57 4.67 -11.65
N GLY A 257 0.42 4.93 -10.79
CA GLY A 257 1.66 5.64 -11.08
C GLY A 257 2.73 4.75 -11.63
#